data_AF-A0A7S1CIG9-F1
#
_entry.id   AF-A0A7S1CIG9-F1
#
_cell.length_a   1.000
_cell.length_b   1.000
_cell.length_c   1.000
_cell.angle_alpha   90.00
_cell.angle_beta   90.00
_cell.angle_gamma   90.00
#
_symmetry.space_group_name_H-M   'P 1'
#
loop_
_entity.id
_entity.type
_entity.pdbx_description
1 polymer ?
#
loop_
_entity_poly.entity_id
_entity_poly.type
_entity_poly.pdbx_seq_one_letter_code
_entity_poly.pdbx_strand_id
1 'polypeptide(L)'
;AMSPRERFEATHTTERTKWLVPDEFPSLAVVEAYRRPTVAASDVGDTFEWREPDFDALRAFAVRRFGWSEEDAARQIDDVRGARAAAAAAGRQSRITAHFTTYDATARAAKILSKRVRAAVAATGGEAAAAAMSAAADEAKGFAERYAT
;
A
#
# COMPACT_ATOMS: atom_id res chain seq x y z
N ALA A 1 -6.10 -37.26 -12.74
CA ALA A 1 -5.44 -36.20 -11.94
C ALA A 1 -5.98 -36.30 -10.52
N MET A 2 -5.12 -36.22 -9.49
CA MET A 2 -5.57 -36.30 -8.08
C MET A 2 -6.57 -35.18 -7.76
N SER A 3 -7.60 -35.49 -7.00
CA SER A 3 -8.55 -34.51 -6.46
C SER A 3 -7.86 -33.55 -5.48
N PRO A 4 -8.40 -32.34 -5.26
CA PRO A 4 -7.82 -31.39 -4.30
C PRO A 4 -7.71 -31.96 -2.87
N ARG A 5 -8.66 -32.80 -2.48
CA ARG A 5 -8.63 -33.55 -1.21
C ARG A 5 -7.46 -34.51 -1.15
N GLU A 6 -7.32 -35.40 -2.12
CA GLU A 6 -6.21 -36.38 -2.16
C GLU A 6 -4.84 -35.70 -2.14
N ARG A 7 -4.70 -34.54 -2.80
CA ARG A 7 -3.46 -33.74 -2.74
C ARG A 7 -3.20 -33.21 -1.33
N PHE A 8 -4.21 -32.65 -0.68
CA PHE A 8 -4.09 -32.15 0.69
C PHE A 8 -3.68 -33.27 1.64
N GLU A 9 -4.35 -34.43 1.56
CA GLU A 9 -4.07 -35.60 2.40
C GLU A 9 -2.66 -36.16 2.15
N ALA A 10 -2.20 -36.19 0.88
CA ALA A 10 -0.86 -36.62 0.52
C ALA A 10 0.23 -35.67 1.05
N THR A 11 0.02 -34.35 0.98
CA THR A 11 0.97 -33.34 1.48
C THR A 11 0.99 -33.27 3.00
N HIS A 12 -0.14 -33.51 3.67
CA HIS A 12 -0.28 -33.36 5.13
C HIS A 12 -0.33 -34.70 5.88
N THR A 13 0.33 -35.73 5.33
CA THR A 13 0.30 -37.09 5.86
C THR A 13 0.90 -37.23 7.27
N THR A 14 1.88 -36.40 7.61
CA THR A 14 2.55 -36.35 8.92
C THR A 14 1.60 -35.91 10.04
N GLU A 15 0.56 -35.14 9.68
CA GLU A 15 -0.33 -34.49 10.64
C GLU A 15 -1.76 -35.06 10.59
N ARG A 16 -1.93 -36.26 10.00
CA ARG A 16 -3.23 -36.91 9.74
C ARG A 16 -4.15 -37.04 10.95
N THR A 17 -3.58 -37.05 12.16
CA THR A 17 -4.33 -37.17 13.41
C THR A 17 -4.91 -35.83 13.88
N LYS A 18 -4.39 -34.70 13.37
CA LYS A 18 -4.76 -33.33 13.79
C LYS A 18 -5.83 -32.68 12.92
N TRP A 19 -6.07 -33.20 11.72
CA TRP A 19 -7.04 -32.62 10.79
C TRP A 19 -8.20 -33.58 10.52
N LEU A 20 -9.41 -33.01 10.52
CA LEU A 20 -10.60 -33.63 9.96
C LEU A 20 -10.96 -32.83 8.72
N VAL A 21 -10.88 -33.45 7.55
CA VAL A 21 -11.24 -32.81 6.28
C VAL A 21 -12.75 -32.95 6.09
N PRO A 22 -13.53 -31.86 6.09
CA PRO A 22 -14.96 -31.90 5.84
C PRO A 22 -15.25 -32.38 4.41
N ASP A 23 -16.44 -32.92 4.17
CA ASP A 23 -16.83 -33.40 2.84
C ASP A 23 -16.96 -32.27 1.80
N GLU A 24 -17.19 -31.04 2.26
CA GLU A 24 -17.20 -29.83 1.41
C GLU A 24 -15.80 -29.36 1.03
N PHE A 25 -14.72 -30.03 1.45
CA PHE A 25 -13.36 -29.58 1.18
C PHE A 25 -12.93 -29.82 -0.29
N PRO A 26 -12.33 -28.81 -0.95
CA PRO A 26 -12.20 -27.41 -0.53
C PRO A 26 -13.52 -26.66 -0.74
N SER A 27 -13.94 -25.85 0.25
CA SER A 27 -15.16 -25.07 0.10
C SER A 27 -14.96 -24.06 -1.03
N LEU A 28 -15.78 -24.20 -2.08
CA LEU A 28 -15.72 -23.32 -3.25
C LEU A 28 -16.01 -21.87 -2.88
N ALA A 29 -16.85 -21.63 -1.87
CA ALA A 29 -17.12 -20.31 -1.34
C ALA A 29 -15.87 -19.65 -0.76
N VAL A 30 -15.02 -20.41 -0.06
CA VAL A 30 -13.74 -19.90 0.46
C VAL A 30 -12.78 -19.59 -0.68
N VAL A 31 -12.67 -20.49 -1.66
CA VAL A 31 -11.83 -20.26 -2.85
C VAL A 31 -12.27 -19.01 -3.61
N GLU A 32 -13.59 -18.82 -3.77
CA GLU A 32 -14.15 -17.64 -4.42
C GLU A 32 -13.91 -16.37 -3.60
N ALA A 33 -14.10 -16.39 -2.28
CA ALA A 33 -13.84 -15.24 -1.42
C ALA A 33 -12.37 -14.80 -1.46
N TYR A 34 -11.42 -15.74 -1.55
CA TYR A 34 -10.00 -15.41 -1.74
C TYR A 34 -9.69 -14.89 -3.15
N ARG A 35 -10.37 -15.43 -4.16
CA ARG A 35 -10.17 -15.03 -5.56
C ARG A 35 -10.82 -13.68 -5.88
N ARG A 36 -11.96 -13.39 -5.28
CA ARG A 36 -12.79 -12.21 -5.47
C ARG A 36 -13.22 -11.67 -4.10
N PRO A 37 -12.28 -11.13 -3.32
CA PRO A 37 -12.63 -10.57 -2.03
C PRO A 37 -13.54 -9.36 -2.23
N THR A 38 -14.58 -9.27 -1.41
CA THR A 38 -15.41 -8.07 -1.32
C THR A 38 -14.64 -7.01 -0.55
N VAL A 39 -13.69 -6.38 -1.23
CA VAL A 39 -13.02 -5.18 -0.72
C VAL A 39 -13.87 -3.96 -1.06
N ALA A 40 -13.90 -2.97 -0.16
CA ALA A 40 -14.39 -1.65 -0.55
C ALA A 40 -13.58 -1.24 -1.78
N ALA A 41 -14.27 -0.99 -2.89
CA ALA A 41 -13.63 -0.40 -4.04
C ALA A 41 -13.09 0.94 -3.54
N SER A 42 -11.77 1.14 -3.67
CA SER A 42 -11.19 2.46 -3.56
C SER A 42 -11.67 3.24 -4.77
N ASP A 43 -12.92 3.68 -4.69
CA ASP A 43 -13.53 4.57 -5.64
C ASP A 43 -12.66 5.82 -5.72
N VAL A 44 -12.59 6.39 -6.91
CA VAL A 44 -11.76 7.54 -7.28
C VAL A 44 -12.12 8.72 -6.36
N GLY A 45 -11.42 8.87 -5.23
CA GLY A 45 -11.65 9.93 -4.25
C GLY A 45 -10.85 9.78 -2.95
N ASP A 46 -10.68 8.56 -2.46
CA ASP A 46 -10.01 8.32 -1.17
C ASP A 46 -8.49 8.18 -1.33
N THR A 47 -7.84 9.27 -1.72
CA THR A 47 -6.37 9.33 -1.64
C THR A 47 -5.98 9.31 -0.17
N PHE A 48 -5.31 8.24 0.23
CA PHE A 48 -4.76 8.14 1.58
C PHE A 48 -3.73 9.26 1.80
N GLU A 49 -3.99 10.12 2.79
CA GLU A 49 -3.12 11.23 3.13
C GLU A 49 -2.91 11.34 4.65
N TRP A 50 -1.71 11.81 5.00
CA TRP A 50 -1.36 12.11 6.39
C TRP A 50 -1.66 13.58 6.69
N ARG A 51 -2.80 13.85 7.33
CA ARG A 51 -3.17 15.22 7.76
C ARG A 51 -2.52 15.61 9.08
N GLU A 52 -2.52 16.91 9.37
CA GLU A 52 -2.17 17.42 10.69
C GLU A 52 -3.34 17.20 11.64
N PRO A 53 -3.15 16.48 12.75
CA PRO A 53 -4.21 16.31 13.73
C PRO A 53 -4.37 17.56 14.60
N ASP A 54 -5.57 17.75 15.13
CA ASP A 54 -5.82 18.71 16.21
C ASP A 54 -5.30 18.14 17.54
N PHE A 55 -4.14 18.65 17.98
CA PHE A 55 -3.47 18.18 19.19
C PHE A 55 -4.23 18.54 20.49
N ASP A 56 -4.98 19.65 20.52
CA ASP A 56 -5.77 20.03 21.70
C ASP A 56 -6.99 19.12 21.85
N ALA A 57 -7.66 18.82 20.74
CA ALA A 57 -8.75 17.85 20.72
C ALA A 57 -8.26 16.44 21.13
N LEU A 58 -7.07 16.03 20.70
CA LEU A 58 -6.47 14.75 21.09
C LEU A 58 -6.17 14.69 22.60
N ARG A 59 -5.61 15.76 23.17
CA ARG A 59 -5.34 15.83 24.62
C ARG A 59 -6.64 15.71 25.42
N ALA A 60 -7.66 16.48 25.07
CA ALA A 60 -8.97 16.43 25.73
C ALA A 60 -9.63 15.05 25.56
N PHE A 61 -9.50 14.44 24.38
CA PHE A 61 -9.99 13.09 24.13
C PHE A 61 -9.28 12.05 25.00
N ALA A 62 -7.96 12.14 25.14
CA ALA A 62 -7.16 11.18 25.89
C ALA A 62 -7.49 11.21 27.38
N VAL A 63 -7.60 12.41 27.97
CA VAL A 63 -8.04 12.57 29.37
C VAL A 63 -9.43 11.97 29.57
N ARG A 64 -10.38 12.28 28.68
CA ARG A 64 -11.77 11.83 28.81
C ARG A 64 -11.97 10.34 28.57
N ARG A 65 -11.28 9.74 27.60
CA ARG A 65 -11.51 8.36 27.14
C ARG A 65 -10.54 7.34 27.73
N PHE A 66 -9.28 7.73 27.92
CA PHE A 66 -8.25 6.85 28.45
C PHE A 66 -7.97 7.09 29.93
N GLY A 67 -8.55 8.14 30.53
CA GLY A 67 -8.36 8.47 31.95
C GLY A 67 -6.94 8.93 32.27
N TRP A 68 -6.22 9.45 31.29
CA TRP A 68 -4.87 9.98 31.48
C TRP A 68 -4.92 11.27 32.32
N SER A 69 -3.87 11.50 33.10
CA SER A 69 -3.65 12.81 33.72
C SER A 69 -3.44 13.86 32.62
N GLU A 70 -3.79 15.12 32.88
CA GLU A 70 -3.58 16.19 31.90
C GLU A 70 -2.10 16.33 31.50
N GLU A 71 -1.20 16.13 32.46
CA GLU A 71 0.25 16.21 32.26
C GLU A 71 0.77 15.04 31.41
N ASP A 72 0.33 13.81 31.67
CA ASP A 72 0.71 12.66 30.86
C ASP A 72 0.15 12.76 29.44
N ALA A 73 -1.10 13.23 29.30
CA ALA A 73 -1.70 13.45 28.00
C ALA A 73 -0.95 14.53 27.21
N ALA A 74 -0.57 15.64 27.85
CA ALA A 74 0.22 16.68 27.19
C ALA A 74 1.58 16.13 26.74
N ARG A 75 2.31 15.45 27.64
CA ARG A 75 3.63 14.88 27.37
C ARG A 75 3.62 13.93 26.17
N GLN A 76 2.71 12.95 26.16
CA GLN A 76 2.62 11.97 25.08
C GLN A 76 2.28 12.62 23.74
N ILE A 77 1.38 13.61 23.74
CA ILE A 77 0.94 14.29 22.53
C ILE A 77 2.05 15.22 21.98
N ASP A 78 2.83 15.86 22.85
CA ASP A 78 3.96 16.70 22.44
C ASP A 78 5.13 15.88 21.87
N ASP A 79 5.39 14.68 22.39
CA ASP A 79 6.36 13.74 21.79
C ASP A 79 5.97 13.39 20.35
N VAL A 80 4.68 13.12 20.11
CA VAL A 80 4.14 12.84 18.76
C VAL A 80 4.25 14.07 17.85
N ARG A 81 3.95 15.26 18.38
CA ARG A 81 4.10 16.53 17.65
C ARG A 81 5.55 16.74 17.21
N GLY A 82 6.50 16.53 18.10
CA GLY A 82 7.93 16.66 17.82
C GLY A 82 8.42 15.65 16.76
N ALA A 83 8.04 14.38 16.92
CA ALA A 83 8.37 13.33 15.95
C ALA A 83 7.81 13.65 14.55
N ARG A 84 6.57 14.16 14.48
CA ARG A 84 5.95 14.56 13.21
C ARG A 84 6.67 15.75 12.59
N ALA A 85 7.00 16.77 13.36
CA ALA A 85 7.75 17.94 12.88
C ALA A 85 9.12 17.53 12.33
N ALA A 86 9.84 16.65 13.02
CA ALA A 86 11.11 16.11 12.57
C ALA A 86 10.96 15.31 11.26
N ALA A 87 9.94 14.45 11.15
CA ALA A 87 9.66 13.69 9.93
C ALA A 87 9.28 14.59 8.74
N ALA A 88 8.53 15.67 8.98
CA ALA A 88 8.20 16.65 7.95
C ALA A 88 9.45 17.41 7.47
N ALA A 89 10.33 17.81 8.39
CA ALA A 89 11.58 18.50 8.07
C ALA A 89 12.59 17.62 7.31
N ALA A 90 12.70 16.33 7.67
CA ALA A 90 13.58 15.38 7.00
C ALA A 90 13.15 15.07 5.55
N GLY A 91 11.87 15.31 5.22
CA GLY A 91 11.29 14.95 3.94
C GLY A 91 11.07 13.44 3.79
N ARG A 92 10.24 13.05 2.81
CA ARG A 92 9.92 11.64 2.54
C ARG A 92 10.87 11.07 1.48
N GLN A 93 11.80 10.20 1.87
CA GLN A 93 12.60 9.43 0.92
C GLN A 93 11.84 8.17 0.47
N SER A 94 11.67 7.98 -0.84
CA SER A 94 11.09 6.76 -1.41
C SER A 94 12.12 5.61 -1.38
N ARG A 95 11.63 4.37 -1.21
CA ARG A 95 12.46 3.17 -1.40
C ARG A 95 12.83 3.02 -2.88
N ILE A 96 14.01 2.46 -3.16
CA ILE A 96 14.49 2.25 -4.54
C ILE A 96 13.51 1.42 -5.39
N THR A 97 12.79 0.49 -4.75
CA THR A 97 11.74 -0.34 -5.38
C THR A 97 10.62 0.49 -6.00
N ALA A 98 10.38 1.72 -5.54
CA ALA A 98 9.39 2.62 -6.15
C ALA A 98 9.79 3.07 -7.57
N HIS A 99 11.06 2.95 -7.94
CA HIS A 99 11.58 3.29 -9.27
C HIS A 99 11.69 2.08 -10.19
N PHE A 100 11.55 0.86 -9.67
CA PHE A 100 11.57 -0.35 -10.46
C PHE A 100 10.13 -0.87 -10.62
N THR A 101 9.70 -1.04 -11.86
CA THR A 101 8.51 -1.83 -12.16
C THR A 101 8.85 -3.29 -11.89
N THR A 102 8.23 -3.89 -10.88
CA THR A 102 8.34 -5.33 -10.60
C THR A 102 7.94 -6.14 -11.83
N TYR A 103 8.55 -7.33 -11.98
CA TYR A 103 8.48 -8.20 -13.15
C TYR A 103 7.04 -8.54 -13.61
N ASP A 104 6.07 -8.45 -12.71
CA ASP A 104 4.66 -8.80 -12.96
C ASP A 104 3.74 -7.60 -13.23
N ALA A 105 4.26 -6.36 -13.21
CA ALA A 105 3.45 -5.16 -13.43
C ALA A 105 3.43 -4.77 -14.92
N THR A 106 2.53 -5.37 -15.68
CA THR A 106 2.29 -5.06 -17.11
C THR A 106 1.76 -3.65 -17.38
N ALA A 107 1.53 -2.80 -16.38
CA ALA A 107 1.06 -1.44 -16.63
C ALA A 107 1.29 -0.51 -15.43
N ARG A 108 2.48 0.09 -15.37
CA ARG A 108 2.69 1.52 -15.02
C ARG A 108 4.19 1.75 -14.98
N ALA A 109 4.75 2.19 -16.11
CA ALA A 109 6.10 2.73 -16.14
C ALA A 109 6.19 3.83 -15.06
N ALA A 110 7.06 3.62 -14.07
CA ALA A 110 7.27 4.60 -13.02
C ALA A 110 7.70 5.92 -13.66
N LYS A 111 6.94 7.00 -13.41
CA LYS A 111 7.22 8.34 -13.93
C LYS A 111 8.67 8.73 -13.59
N ILE A 112 9.52 8.89 -14.61
CA ILE A 112 10.87 9.42 -14.41
C ILE A 112 10.79 10.95 -14.32
N LEU A 113 10.56 11.44 -13.10
CA LEU A 113 10.49 12.87 -12.79
C LEU A 113 11.85 13.57 -12.81
N SER A 114 12.92 12.87 -12.42
CA SER A 114 14.21 13.53 -12.22
C SER A 114 15.01 13.65 -13.52
N LYS A 115 15.55 14.84 -13.78
CA LYS A 115 16.37 15.15 -14.97
C LYS A 115 17.60 14.23 -15.07
N ARG A 116 18.23 13.92 -13.94
CA ARG A 116 19.43 13.08 -13.86
C ARG A 116 19.14 11.61 -14.16
N VAL A 117 18.04 11.06 -13.65
CA VAL A 117 17.66 9.67 -13.94
C VAL A 117 17.22 9.54 -15.40
N ARG A 118 16.55 10.56 -15.96
CA ARG A 118 16.22 10.59 -17.39
C ARG A 118 17.47 10.54 -18.27
N ALA A 119 18.49 11.33 -17.93
CA ALA A 119 19.76 11.33 -18.66
C ALA A 119 20.47 9.96 -18.56
N ALA A 120 20.45 9.33 -17.39
CA ALA A 120 21.01 7.99 -17.21
C ALA A 120 20.24 6.92 -18.01
N VAL A 121 18.90 6.95 -17.98
CA VAL A 121 18.06 6.02 -18.76
C VAL A 121 18.22 6.25 -20.25
N ALA A 122 18.35 7.49 -20.71
CA ALA A 122 18.66 7.79 -22.12
C ALA A 122 20.04 7.24 -22.52
N ALA A 123 21.03 7.32 -21.63
CA ALA A 123 22.37 6.79 -21.87
C ALA A 123 22.42 5.25 -21.89
N THR A 124 21.60 4.57 -21.09
CA THR A 124 21.60 3.09 -20.99
C THR A 124 20.59 2.43 -21.93
N GLY A 125 19.41 3.00 -22.11
CA GLY A 125 18.27 2.41 -22.85
C GLY A 125 17.85 3.17 -24.11
N GLY A 126 18.55 4.25 -24.47
CA GLY A 126 18.24 5.09 -25.63
C GLY A 126 17.18 6.17 -25.36
N GLU A 127 17.21 7.23 -26.17
CA GLU A 127 16.35 8.42 -26.01
C GLU A 127 14.84 8.09 -26.14
N ALA A 128 14.51 7.09 -26.97
CA ALA A 128 13.14 6.60 -27.15
C ALA A 128 12.54 5.97 -25.87
N ALA A 129 13.35 5.24 -25.10
CA ALA A 129 12.91 4.64 -23.83
C ALA A 129 12.69 5.72 -22.76
N ALA A 130 13.55 6.74 -22.71
CA ALA A 130 13.39 7.88 -21.81
C ALA A 130 12.15 8.73 -22.14
N ALA A 131 11.86 8.94 -23.43
CA ALA A 131 10.70 9.68 -23.90
C ALA A 131 9.37 8.95 -23.62
N ALA A 132 9.32 7.63 -23.88
CA ALA A 132 8.14 6.81 -23.62
C ALA A 132 7.75 6.80 -22.12
N MET A 133 8.73 6.75 -21.22
CA MET A 133 8.49 6.78 -19.76
C MET A 133 8.07 8.16 -19.24
N SER A 134 8.42 9.25 -19.92
CA SER A 134 7.91 10.59 -19.59
C SER A 134 6.52 10.88 -20.17
N ALA A 135 6.23 10.41 -21.39
CA ALA A 135 4.94 10.66 -22.06
C ALA A 135 3.77 9.95 -21.36
N ALA A 136 3.97 8.69 -20.95
CA ALA A 136 2.98 7.94 -20.15
C ALA A 136 2.62 8.65 -18.83
N ALA A 137 3.49 9.54 -18.37
CA ALA A 137 3.33 10.24 -17.11
C ALA A 137 2.63 11.60 -17.20
N ASP A 138 2.51 12.15 -18.42
CA ASP A 138 1.73 13.35 -18.70
C ASP A 138 0.28 12.97 -19.05
N GLU A 139 0.07 11.83 -19.72
CA GLU A 139 -1.28 11.26 -19.96
C GLU A 139 -2.04 10.95 -18.66
N ALA A 140 -1.36 10.38 -17.67
CA ALA A 140 -1.95 10.11 -16.35
C ALA A 140 -2.31 11.40 -15.58
N LYS A 141 -1.57 12.50 -15.79
CA LYS A 141 -1.86 13.81 -15.18
C LYS A 141 -3.07 14.46 -15.83
N GLY A 142 -3.17 14.40 -17.17
CA GLY A 142 -4.34 14.89 -17.90
C GLY A 142 -5.61 14.05 -17.68
N PHE A 143 -5.48 12.79 -17.28
CA PHE A 143 -6.60 12.00 -16.76
C PHE A 143 -7.02 12.50 -15.39
N ALA A 144 -6.09 12.63 -14.43
CA ALA A 144 -6.39 13.13 -13.08
C ALA A 144 -6.99 14.55 -13.05
N GLU A 145 -6.52 15.47 -13.90
CA GLU A 145 -7.05 16.85 -13.99
C GLU A 145 -8.45 16.91 -14.63
N ARG A 146 -8.82 15.97 -15.51
CA ARG A 146 -10.14 15.93 -16.17
C ARG A 146 -11.28 15.46 -15.25
N TYR A 147 -10.97 14.82 -14.14
CA TYR A 147 -11.94 14.34 -13.14
C TYR A 147 -11.85 15.11 -11.81
N ALA A 148 -11.13 16.23 -11.76
CA ALA A 148 -10.95 17.05 -10.56
C ALA A 148 -11.98 18.18 -10.38
N THR A 149 -13.20 18.01 -10.92
CA THR A 149 -14.36 18.89 -10.66
C THR A 149 -15.26 18.33 -9.57
#